data_AF-A0A1Y2SAN8-F1
#
_entry.id   AF-A0A1Y2SAN8-F1
#
_cell.length_a   1.000
_cell.length_b   1.000
_cell.length_c   1.000
_cell.angle_alpha   90.00
_cell.angle_beta   90.00
_cell.angle_gamma   90.00
#
_symmetry.space_group_name_H-M   'P 1'
#
loop_
_entity.id
_entity.type
_entity.pdbx_description
1 polymer ?
#
loop_
_entity_poly.entity_id
_entity_poly.type
_entity_poly.pdbx_seq_one_letter_code
_entity_poly.pdbx_strand_id
1 'polypeptide(L)'
;MADYHYITRQGVMVPDTADLRREVENDFYAAFGQDIDLSPETPQGVLVTMETENRDAMVRNNAELANQINPDIAGGVFLDAIWALMGGSRFVATRSYLSNVEFGGVPETIIPKGAQAESVTGALFETISTLIIGKNGKTTGDMRAVLFGAVECKAGHLERVASSVLGWETVNNPTHAVVGRESESDISARRRRKQTLAKNTVSVGEAITSSLYALEGVNSLSFRENYARRLSRLMALNCCPIASMFAWKAATARKSPVRFFVPKPSGQRITGKKW
;
A
#
# COMPACT_ATOMS: atom_id res chain seq x y z
N MET A 1 -13.07 24.47 -37.73
CA MET A 1 -12.19 24.19 -36.59
C MET A 1 -11.94 22.70 -36.58
N ALA A 2 -10.69 22.28 -36.56
CA ALA A 2 -10.33 20.87 -36.55
C ALA A 2 -10.90 20.19 -35.28
N ASP A 3 -11.34 18.94 -35.43
CA ASP A 3 -11.83 18.14 -34.31
C ASP A 3 -10.70 17.23 -33.80
N TYR A 4 -10.25 17.49 -32.58
CA TYR A 4 -9.05 16.89 -32.01
C TYR A 4 -9.39 15.61 -31.24
N HIS A 5 -9.47 14.50 -31.96
CA HIS A 5 -9.83 13.19 -31.41
C HIS A 5 -8.61 12.37 -30.99
N TYR A 6 -8.06 12.68 -29.81
CA TYR A 6 -6.89 11.95 -29.25
C TYR A 6 -7.25 10.73 -28.42
N ILE A 7 -8.55 10.46 -28.23
CA ILE A 7 -9.04 9.30 -27.50
C ILE A 7 -9.79 8.40 -28.47
N THR A 8 -9.26 7.20 -28.65
CA THR A 8 -9.85 6.18 -29.52
C THR A 8 -10.22 4.94 -28.73
N ARG A 9 -10.91 3.98 -29.37
CA ARG A 9 -11.18 2.66 -28.77
C ARG A 9 -9.89 1.90 -28.42
N GLN A 10 -8.77 2.23 -29.07
CA GLN A 10 -7.46 1.60 -28.83
C GLN A 10 -6.68 2.27 -27.68
N GLY A 11 -7.10 3.45 -27.22
CA GLY A 11 -6.46 4.20 -26.14
C GLY A 11 -6.27 5.68 -26.48
N VAL A 12 -5.46 6.35 -25.67
CA VAL A 12 -5.02 7.73 -25.90
C VAL A 12 -3.85 7.72 -26.87
N MET A 13 -3.93 8.50 -27.93
CA MET A 13 -2.88 8.68 -28.93
C MET A 13 -2.18 10.02 -28.68
N VAL A 14 -0.84 10.01 -28.72
CA VAL A 14 -0.03 11.24 -28.72
C VAL A 14 0.37 11.51 -30.17
N PRO A 15 -0.15 12.57 -30.82
CA PRO A 15 0.22 12.91 -32.19
C PRO A 15 1.66 13.43 -32.25
N ASP A 16 2.27 13.42 -33.43
CA ASP A 16 3.54 14.10 -33.63
C ASP A 16 3.33 15.62 -33.51
N THR A 17 4.27 16.32 -32.88
CA THR A 17 4.19 17.77 -32.67
C THR A 17 4.16 18.53 -34.00
N ALA A 18 4.81 18.00 -35.05
CA ALA A 18 4.76 18.57 -36.39
C ALA A 18 3.36 18.47 -37.04
N ASP A 19 2.64 17.38 -36.77
CA ASP A 19 1.27 17.18 -37.26
C ASP A 19 0.31 18.11 -36.52
N LEU A 20 0.45 18.19 -35.19
CA LEU A 20 -0.34 19.07 -34.34
C LEU A 20 -0.13 20.54 -34.74
N ARG A 21 1.11 20.96 -35.01
CA ARG A 21 1.41 22.31 -35.48
C ARG A 21 0.67 22.63 -36.78
N ARG A 22 0.69 21.72 -37.75
CA ARG A 22 -0.03 21.91 -39.04
C ARG A 22 -1.54 22.03 -38.82
N GLU A 23 -2.10 21.28 -37.90
CA GLU A 23 -3.53 21.40 -37.55
C GLU A 23 -3.85 22.76 -36.91
N VAL A 24 -2.99 23.26 -36.02
CA VAL A 24 -3.14 24.60 -35.42
C VAL A 24 -2.99 25.69 -36.48
N GLU A 25 -2.01 25.59 -37.39
CA GLU A 25 -1.85 26.52 -38.51
C GLU A 25 -3.10 26.56 -39.39
N ASN A 26 -3.70 25.40 -39.69
CA ASN A 26 -4.95 25.31 -40.43
C ASN A 26 -6.13 25.99 -39.71
N ASP A 27 -6.21 25.90 -38.39
CA ASP A 27 -7.22 26.62 -37.60
C ASP A 27 -7.03 28.14 -37.70
N PHE A 28 -5.79 28.63 -37.66
CA PHE A 28 -5.47 30.06 -37.86
C PHE A 28 -5.83 30.53 -39.27
N TYR A 29 -5.47 29.76 -40.31
CA TYR A 29 -5.86 30.07 -41.69
C TYR A 29 -7.39 30.08 -41.87
N ALA A 30 -8.11 29.17 -41.21
CA ALA A 30 -9.57 29.12 -41.25
C ALA A 30 -10.22 30.32 -40.56
N ALA A 31 -9.60 30.87 -39.51
CA ALA A 31 -10.14 31.99 -38.74
C ALA A 31 -9.80 33.37 -39.32
N PHE A 32 -8.55 33.55 -39.78
CA PHE A 32 -8.01 34.85 -40.18
C PHE A 32 -7.81 35.00 -41.70
N GLY A 33 -7.94 33.92 -42.47
CA GLY A 33 -7.68 33.89 -43.92
C GLY A 33 -6.27 33.38 -44.25
N GLN A 34 -6.03 33.07 -45.53
CA GLN A 34 -4.78 32.46 -46.01
C GLN A 34 -3.60 33.44 -46.06
N ASP A 35 -3.84 34.75 -46.02
CA ASP A 35 -2.80 35.78 -46.18
C ASP A 35 -2.04 36.09 -44.88
N ILE A 36 -2.38 35.42 -43.77
CA ILE A 36 -1.70 35.58 -42.48
C ILE A 36 -0.30 34.94 -42.52
N ASP A 37 0.71 35.71 -42.12
CA ASP A 37 2.07 35.18 -41.96
C ASP A 37 2.19 34.46 -40.60
N LEU A 38 2.42 33.15 -40.64
CA LEU A 38 2.60 32.29 -39.45
C LEU A 38 4.06 31.92 -39.21
N SER A 39 5.01 32.62 -39.85
CA SER A 39 6.44 32.40 -39.65
C SER A 39 6.80 32.54 -38.16
N PRO A 40 7.69 31.68 -37.60
CA PRO A 40 8.00 31.65 -36.17
C PRO A 40 8.47 32.97 -35.56
N GLU A 41 8.98 33.87 -36.40
CA GLU A 41 9.50 35.20 -36.02
C GLU A 41 8.38 36.24 -35.83
N THR A 42 7.17 35.96 -36.32
CA THR A 42 6.01 36.84 -36.20
C THR A 42 5.28 36.61 -34.87
N PRO A 43 4.59 37.63 -34.32
CA PRO A 43 3.74 37.45 -33.14
C PRO A 43 2.70 36.32 -33.33
N GLN A 44 2.14 36.19 -34.54
CA GLN A 44 1.18 35.15 -34.88
C GLN A 44 1.80 33.75 -34.86
N GLY A 45 3.01 33.60 -35.43
CA GLY A 45 3.74 32.32 -35.40
C GLY A 45 4.16 31.90 -33.99
N VAL A 46 4.46 32.86 -33.10
CA VAL A 46 4.70 32.56 -31.67
C VAL A 46 3.42 32.07 -30.99
N LEU A 47 2.26 32.67 -31.28
CA LEU A 47 0.97 32.21 -30.74
C LEU A 47 0.63 30.79 -31.21
N VAL A 48 0.85 30.47 -32.49
CA VAL A 48 0.69 29.11 -33.03
C VAL A 48 1.61 28.12 -32.31
N THR A 49 2.86 28.50 -32.06
CA THR A 49 3.83 27.66 -31.36
C THR A 49 3.40 27.39 -29.92
N MET A 50 3.00 28.44 -29.19
CA MET A 50 2.52 28.33 -27.81
C MET A 50 1.26 27.44 -27.72
N GLU A 51 0.32 27.60 -28.64
CA GLU A 51 -0.89 26.76 -28.68
C GLU A 51 -0.56 25.29 -29.01
N THR A 52 0.39 25.06 -29.92
CA THR A 52 0.89 23.72 -30.25
C THR A 52 1.49 23.04 -29.01
N GLU A 53 2.34 23.74 -28.27
CA GLU A 53 2.97 23.21 -27.04
C GLU A 53 1.96 22.93 -25.94
N ASN A 54 0.99 23.84 -25.72
CA ASN A 54 -0.07 23.65 -24.73
C ASN A 54 -0.90 22.40 -25.03
N ARG A 55 -1.24 22.18 -26.31
CA ARG A 55 -2.01 21.01 -26.74
C ARG A 55 -1.21 19.73 -26.63
N ASP A 56 0.06 19.72 -27.06
CA ASP A 56 0.95 18.57 -26.88
C ASP A 56 1.09 18.20 -25.39
N ALA A 57 1.31 19.20 -24.53
CA ALA A 57 1.37 19.00 -23.08
C ALA A 57 0.07 18.40 -22.51
N MET A 58 -1.09 18.90 -22.95
CA MET A 58 -2.39 18.36 -22.53
C MET A 58 -2.58 16.90 -22.97
N VAL A 59 -2.22 16.56 -24.21
CA VAL A 59 -2.37 15.20 -24.73
C VAL A 59 -1.42 14.24 -24.03
N ARG A 60 -0.17 14.64 -23.79
CA ARG A 60 0.79 13.84 -23.02
C ARG A 60 0.32 13.60 -21.59
N ASN A 61 -0.18 14.64 -20.91
CA ASN A 61 -0.76 14.49 -19.57
C ASN A 61 -1.95 13.51 -19.56
N ASN A 62 -2.83 13.58 -20.57
CA ASN A 62 -3.93 12.63 -20.70
C ASN A 62 -3.46 11.20 -20.96
N ALA A 63 -2.40 11.02 -21.78
CA ALA A 63 -1.80 9.72 -22.04
C ALA A 63 -1.15 9.14 -20.76
N GLU A 64 -0.44 9.95 -20.00
CA GLU A 64 0.13 9.55 -18.70
C GLU A 64 -0.97 9.12 -17.73
N LEU A 65 -2.05 9.89 -17.62
CA LEU A 65 -3.20 9.56 -16.77
C LEU A 65 -3.89 8.27 -17.21
N ALA A 66 -4.09 8.06 -18.51
CA ALA A 66 -4.68 6.83 -19.03
C ALA A 66 -3.79 5.61 -18.73
N ASN A 67 -2.46 5.77 -18.81
CA ASN A 67 -1.50 4.72 -18.48
C ASN A 67 -1.49 4.34 -16.99
N GLN A 68 -2.00 5.20 -16.09
CA GLN A 68 -2.13 4.87 -14.67
C GLN A 68 -3.14 3.75 -14.39
N ILE A 69 -3.98 3.37 -15.37
CA ILE A 69 -4.87 2.21 -15.23
C ILE A 69 -4.06 0.90 -15.29
N ASN A 70 -2.92 0.89 -15.98
CA ASN A 70 -2.09 -0.29 -16.11
C ASN A 70 -1.32 -0.56 -14.79
N PRO A 71 -1.57 -1.68 -14.08
CA PRO A 71 -0.94 -1.96 -12.79
C PRO A 71 0.59 -2.11 -12.85
N ASP A 72 1.15 -2.40 -14.03
CA ASP A 72 2.60 -2.51 -14.20
C ASP A 72 3.28 -1.14 -14.30
N ILE A 73 2.57 -0.13 -14.79
CA ILE A 73 3.08 1.23 -15.01
C ILE A 73 2.66 2.17 -13.87
N ALA A 74 1.44 2.03 -13.38
CA ALA A 74 0.81 2.88 -12.37
C ALA A 74 1.73 3.16 -11.17
N GLY A 75 1.71 4.41 -10.71
CA GLY A 75 2.48 4.88 -9.55
C GLY A 75 1.60 5.52 -8.49
N GLY A 76 2.18 5.71 -7.30
CA GLY A 76 1.57 6.44 -6.20
C GLY A 76 0.13 6.00 -5.88
N VAL A 77 -0.78 6.99 -5.80
CA VAL A 77 -2.19 6.80 -5.41
C VAL A 77 -2.96 5.90 -6.39
N PHE A 78 -2.64 5.94 -7.68
CA PHE A 78 -3.30 5.09 -8.67
C PHE A 78 -2.96 3.62 -8.44
N LEU A 79 -1.69 3.29 -8.20
CA LEU A 79 -1.28 1.93 -7.85
C LEU A 79 -1.96 1.44 -6.57
N ASP A 80 -2.12 2.33 -5.59
CA ASP A 80 -2.78 2.01 -4.32
C ASP A 80 -4.27 1.76 -4.49
N ALA A 81 -4.94 2.56 -5.31
CA ALA A 81 -6.34 2.34 -5.66
C ALA A 81 -6.53 0.99 -6.38
N ILE A 82 -5.69 0.67 -7.37
CA ILE A 82 -5.75 -0.61 -8.10
C ILE A 82 -5.48 -1.78 -7.15
N TRP A 83 -4.60 -1.63 -6.15
CA TRP A 83 -4.38 -2.68 -5.17
C TRP A 83 -5.55 -2.81 -4.18
N ALA A 84 -6.11 -1.70 -3.74
CA ALA A 84 -7.27 -1.65 -2.85
C ALA A 84 -8.49 -2.34 -3.45
N LEU A 85 -8.71 -2.23 -4.78
CA LEU A 85 -9.75 -2.97 -5.51
C LEU A 85 -9.62 -4.49 -5.36
N MET A 86 -8.41 -5.00 -5.10
CA MET A 86 -8.14 -6.43 -4.89
C MET A 86 -8.01 -6.78 -3.40
N GLY A 87 -8.39 -5.88 -2.50
CA GLY A 87 -8.34 -6.07 -1.05
C GLY A 87 -6.93 -6.01 -0.45
N GLY A 88 -5.94 -5.49 -1.18
CA GLY A 88 -4.59 -5.27 -0.65
C GLY A 88 -4.28 -3.79 -0.44
N SER A 89 -3.30 -3.51 0.40
CA SER A 89 -2.84 -2.16 0.69
C SER A 89 -1.33 -2.14 0.86
N ARG A 90 -0.71 -0.97 0.72
CA ARG A 90 0.71 -0.76 1.05
C ARG A 90 0.97 -0.87 2.54
N PHE A 91 2.21 -1.19 2.87
CA PHE A 91 2.70 -1.00 4.22
C PHE A 91 2.92 0.49 4.49
N VAL A 92 2.17 1.01 5.46
CA VAL A 92 2.35 2.38 5.93
C VAL A 92 3.67 2.54 6.67
N ALA A 93 4.23 3.75 6.56
CA ALA A 93 5.39 4.16 7.33
C ALA A 93 5.06 4.10 8.83
N THR A 94 5.98 3.56 9.62
CA THR A 94 5.89 3.55 11.08
C THR A 94 6.99 4.43 11.65
N ARG A 95 6.71 5.04 12.80
CA ARG A 95 7.68 5.83 13.54
C ARG A 95 8.46 4.93 14.49
N SER A 96 9.72 5.27 14.74
CA SER A 96 10.48 4.59 15.79
C SER A 96 9.88 4.86 17.17
N TYR A 97 9.99 3.87 18.05
CA TYR A 97 9.37 3.88 19.37
C TYR A 97 10.42 3.66 20.46
N LEU A 98 10.34 4.45 21.53
CA LEU A 98 11.13 4.30 22.75
C LEU A 98 10.17 4.01 23.91
N SER A 99 10.30 2.81 24.46
CA SER A 99 9.56 2.40 25.67
C SER A 99 10.32 2.77 26.94
N ASN A 100 9.59 3.07 28.01
CA ASN A 100 10.15 3.26 29.36
C ASN A 100 11.26 4.33 29.43
N VAL A 101 11.10 5.44 28.72
CA VAL A 101 11.99 6.60 28.84
C VAL A 101 11.84 7.19 30.25
N GLU A 102 12.97 7.49 30.88
CA GLU A 102 13.04 8.15 32.19
C GLU A 102 13.05 9.67 31.99
N PHE A 103 12.16 10.35 32.71
CA PHE A 103 12.05 11.79 32.75
C PHE A 103 12.38 12.27 34.17
N GLY A 104 13.19 13.31 34.29
CA GLY A 104 13.57 13.89 35.57
C GLY A 104 13.36 15.40 35.63
N GLY A 105 13.04 15.91 36.80
CA GLY A 105 12.86 17.35 37.04
C GLY A 105 12.08 17.65 38.31
N VAL A 106 11.40 18.80 38.32
CA VAL A 106 10.68 19.32 39.47
C VAL A 106 9.45 18.45 39.76
N PRO A 107 9.24 17.99 41.01
CA PRO A 107 8.04 17.24 41.41
C PRO A 107 6.73 17.93 41.03
N GLU A 108 5.72 17.14 40.69
CA GLU A 108 4.37 17.63 40.28
C GLU A 108 4.34 18.41 38.96
N THR A 109 5.44 18.43 38.21
CA THR A 109 5.47 18.97 36.85
C THR A 109 4.68 18.09 35.89
N ILE A 110 3.86 18.72 35.04
CA ILE A 110 3.09 18.06 34.00
C ILE A 110 3.84 18.19 32.67
N ILE A 111 4.24 17.06 32.09
CA ILE A 111 4.80 16.99 30.74
C ILE A 111 3.64 16.68 29.78
N PRO A 112 3.23 17.63 28.93
CA PRO A 112 2.12 17.43 28.01
C PRO A 112 2.45 16.38 26.95
N LYS A 113 1.41 15.82 26.33
CA LYS A 113 1.56 15.02 25.12
C LYS A 113 2.17 15.88 24.00
N GLY A 114 3.13 15.32 23.27
CA GLY A 114 3.83 16.01 22.17
C GLY A 114 5.05 16.81 22.62
N ALA A 115 5.44 16.73 23.89
CA ALA A 115 6.68 17.33 24.39
C ALA A 115 7.89 16.60 23.79
N GLN A 116 8.91 17.35 23.38
CA GLN A 116 10.01 16.85 22.55
C GLN A 116 11.34 16.72 23.29
N ALA A 117 12.06 15.65 23.00
CA ALA A 117 13.45 15.41 23.38
C ALA A 117 14.28 15.12 22.13
N GLU A 118 15.55 15.49 22.17
CA GLU A 118 16.53 15.33 21.10
C GLU A 118 17.58 14.28 21.51
N SER A 119 17.89 13.37 20.59
CA SER A 119 19.00 12.43 20.76
C SER A 119 20.35 13.09 20.47
N VAL A 120 21.44 12.43 20.86
CA VAL A 120 22.83 12.81 20.52
C VAL A 120 23.03 12.93 19.00
N THR A 121 22.25 12.19 18.21
CA THR A 121 22.29 12.22 16.74
C THR A 121 21.43 13.34 16.12
N GLY A 122 20.74 14.15 16.95
CA GLY A 122 19.85 15.22 16.49
C GLY A 122 18.43 14.74 16.13
N ALA A 123 18.08 13.50 16.44
CA ALA A 123 16.74 12.97 16.15
C ALA A 123 15.76 13.39 17.24
N LEU A 124 14.58 13.89 16.82
CA LEU A 124 13.54 14.34 17.73
C LEU A 124 12.52 13.23 18.04
N PHE A 125 12.23 13.08 19.33
CA PHE A 125 11.21 12.19 19.86
C PHE A 125 10.17 13.00 20.63
N GLU A 126 8.91 12.63 20.53
CA GLU A 126 7.78 13.27 21.21
C GLU A 126 7.07 12.30 22.18
N THR A 127 6.55 12.82 23.28
CA THR A 127 5.76 12.05 24.26
C THR A 127 4.39 11.64 23.70
N ILE A 128 3.98 10.41 23.99
CA ILE A 128 2.72 9.84 23.46
C ILE A 128 1.51 10.17 24.34
N SER A 129 1.75 10.23 25.65
CA SER A 129 0.78 10.56 26.68
C SER A 129 1.27 11.74 27.53
N THR A 130 0.34 12.33 28.30
CA THR A 130 0.72 13.29 29.33
C THR A 130 1.31 12.54 30.51
N LEU A 131 2.46 12.98 31.00
CA LEU A 131 3.18 12.39 32.12
C LEU A 131 3.27 13.40 33.26
N ILE A 132 3.26 12.92 34.50
CA ILE A 132 3.43 13.76 35.69
C ILE A 132 4.69 13.28 36.40
N ILE A 133 5.59 14.21 36.73
CA ILE A 133 6.79 13.92 37.51
C ILE A 133 6.38 13.61 38.94
N GLY A 134 6.71 12.40 39.41
CA GLY A 134 6.39 11.98 40.77
C GLY A 134 7.18 12.75 41.83
N LYS A 135 6.81 12.56 43.10
CA LYS A 135 7.50 13.18 44.25
C LYS A 135 9.00 12.88 44.33
N ASN A 136 9.43 11.79 43.69
CA ASN A 136 10.83 11.39 43.61
C ASN A 136 11.63 12.17 42.54
N GLY A 137 11.00 13.17 41.89
CA GLY A 137 11.62 13.94 40.81
C GLY A 137 11.83 13.15 39.52
N LYS A 138 11.22 11.95 39.42
CA LYS A 138 11.32 11.06 38.26
C LYS A 138 9.96 10.51 37.85
N THR A 139 9.81 10.21 36.57
CA THR A 139 8.67 9.48 36.00
C THR A 139 9.12 8.69 34.78
N THR A 140 8.36 7.68 34.37
CA THR A 140 8.62 6.89 33.18
C THR A 140 7.47 7.00 32.20
N GLY A 141 7.78 6.97 30.91
CA GLY A 141 6.76 7.01 29.87
C GLY A 141 7.34 6.72 28.49
N ASP A 142 6.45 6.68 27.51
CA ASP A 142 6.81 6.29 26.15
C ASP A 142 6.94 7.49 25.23
N MET A 143 7.93 7.42 24.34
CA MET A 143 8.19 8.42 23.31
C MET A 143 8.20 7.78 21.92
N ARG A 144 7.87 8.56 20.91
CA ARG A 144 7.95 8.16 19.50
C ARG A 144 8.71 9.20 18.69
N ALA A 145 9.39 8.79 17.63
CA ALA A 145 10.04 9.73 16.73
C ALA A 145 9.01 10.69 16.10
N VAL A 146 9.42 11.95 15.89
CA VAL A 146 8.60 12.95 15.19
C VAL A 146 8.53 12.60 13.70
N LEU A 147 9.67 12.23 13.12
CA LEU A 147 9.78 11.80 11.73
C LEU A 147 9.38 10.33 11.56
N PHE A 148 8.79 10.02 10.40
CA PHE A 148 8.54 8.66 9.97
C PHE A 148 9.84 8.02 9.44
N GLY A 149 9.94 6.70 9.54
CA GLY A 149 11.07 5.95 9.01
C GLY A 149 11.93 5.31 10.10
N ALA A 150 13.11 4.87 9.68
CA ALA A 150 14.06 4.17 10.53
C ALA A 150 14.92 5.15 11.32
N VAL A 151 14.35 5.73 12.38
CA VAL A 151 15.11 6.60 13.30
C VAL A 151 15.73 5.75 14.40
N GLU A 152 17.06 5.66 14.42
CA GLU A 152 17.79 4.91 15.45
C GLU A 152 18.08 5.78 16.68
N CYS A 153 17.88 5.20 17.87
CA CYS A 153 18.35 5.76 19.13
C CYS A 153 18.84 4.61 20.02
N LYS A 154 20.14 4.62 20.35
CA LYS A 154 20.73 3.63 21.26
C LYS A 154 20.34 3.94 22.71
N ALA A 155 20.46 2.96 23.60
CA ALA A 155 20.26 3.20 25.03
C ALA A 155 21.21 4.30 25.53
N GLY A 156 20.69 5.24 26.29
CA GLY A 156 21.44 6.39 26.83
C GLY A 156 21.66 7.55 25.86
N HIS A 157 21.19 7.48 24.61
CA HIS A 157 21.46 8.51 23.61
C HIS A 157 20.38 9.60 23.54
N LEU A 158 19.30 9.52 24.31
CA LEU A 158 18.28 10.56 24.42
C LEU A 158 18.59 11.44 25.63
N GLU A 159 19.29 12.55 25.44
CA GLU A 159 19.87 13.32 26.56
C GLU A 159 19.34 14.76 26.66
N ARG A 160 18.92 15.36 25.54
CA ARG A 160 18.58 16.80 25.49
C ARG A 160 17.07 16.98 25.48
N VAL A 161 16.57 17.82 26.38
CA VAL A 161 15.17 18.26 26.34
C VAL A 161 15.04 19.39 25.32
N ALA A 162 14.23 19.19 24.28
CA ALA A 162 14.06 20.15 23.19
C ALA A 162 12.86 21.09 23.41
N SER A 163 11.83 20.65 24.14
CA SER A 163 10.67 21.48 24.49
C SER A 163 10.89 22.32 25.75
N SER A 164 10.41 23.57 25.74
CA SER A 164 10.47 24.48 26.89
C SER A 164 9.36 24.20 27.93
N VAL A 165 9.29 22.97 28.43
CA VAL A 165 8.37 22.60 29.53
C VAL A 165 9.02 22.98 30.85
N LEU A 166 8.45 23.96 31.56
CA LEU A 166 8.95 24.41 32.85
C LEU A 166 8.90 23.26 33.87
N GLY A 167 10.05 22.90 34.44
CA GLY A 167 10.19 21.81 35.42
C GLY A 167 10.61 20.47 34.84
N TRP A 168 10.73 20.32 33.51
CA TRP A 168 11.37 19.16 32.90
C TRP A 168 12.85 19.46 32.64
N GLU A 169 13.74 18.72 33.31
CA GLU A 169 15.18 19.03 33.32
C GLU A 169 16.02 17.97 32.60
N THR A 170 15.68 16.70 32.76
CA THR A 170 16.47 15.59 32.24
C THR A 170 15.60 14.54 31.55
N VAL A 171 16.17 13.90 30.55
CA VAL A 171 15.57 12.77 29.84
C VAL A 171 16.66 11.74 29.60
N ASN A 172 16.32 10.46 29.73
CA ASN A 172 17.23 9.35 29.45
C ASN A 172 16.44 8.12 28.99
N ASN A 173 16.95 7.40 27.99
CA ASN A 173 16.32 6.17 27.52
C ASN A 173 17.12 4.92 27.96
N PRO A 174 16.56 4.05 28.82
CA PRO A 174 17.28 2.85 29.28
C PRO A 174 17.40 1.76 28.19
N THR A 175 16.49 1.76 27.21
CA THR A 175 16.47 0.79 26.11
C THR A 175 16.67 1.46 24.76
N HIS A 176 17.16 0.70 23.78
CA HIS A 176 17.25 1.15 22.39
C HIS A 176 15.85 1.33 21.79
N ALA A 177 15.75 2.19 20.77
CA ALA A 177 14.51 2.40 20.03
C ALA A 177 14.18 1.18 19.17
N VAL A 178 12.91 0.79 19.18
CA VAL A 178 12.35 -0.08 18.15
C VAL A 178 12.24 0.75 16.89
N VAL A 179 13.08 0.42 15.90
CA VAL A 179 13.22 1.18 14.68
C VAL A 179 11.94 1.08 13.85
N GLY A 180 11.44 2.24 13.40
CA GLY A 180 10.32 2.34 12.49
C GLY A 180 10.67 1.86 11.08
N ARG A 181 9.73 2.00 10.16
CA ARG A 181 9.94 1.68 8.74
C ARG A 181 9.44 2.80 7.87
N GLU A 182 10.08 2.98 6.73
CA GLU A 182 9.60 3.89 5.70
C GLU A 182 8.38 3.32 5.00
N SER A 183 7.68 4.19 4.26
CA SER A 183 6.57 3.78 3.40
C SER A 183 7.08 2.83 2.32
N GLU A 184 6.27 1.84 1.96
CA GLU A 184 6.62 0.92 0.89
C GLU A 184 6.74 1.64 -0.46
N SER A 185 7.85 1.41 -1.17
CA SER A 185 8.08 1.98 -2.50
C SER A 185 7.18 1.32 -3.55
N ASP A 186 6.92 2.05 -4.65
CA ASP A 186 6.07 1.57 -5.75
C ASP A 186 6.57 0.24 -6.35
N ILE A 187 7.89 0.04 -6.36
CA ILE A 187 8.53 -1.15 -6.94
C ILE A 187 8.28 -2.37 -6.05
N SER A 188 8.50 -2.23 -4.73
CA SER A 188 8.26 -3.34 -3.80
C SER A 188 6.76 -3.65 -3.66
N ALA A 189 5.91 -2.62 -3.64
CA ALA A 189 4.46 -2.73 -3.67
C ALA A 189 3.98 -3.53 -4.89
N ARG A 190 4.44 -3.20 -6.10
CA ARG A 190 4.11 -3.95 -7.33
C ARG A 190 4.56 -5.40 -7.27
N ARG A 191 5.79 -5.66 -6.80
CA ARG A 191 6.30 -7.02 -6.63
C ARG A 191 5.42 -7.83 -5.68
N ARG A 192 5.08 -7.26 -4.52
CA ARG A 192 4.23 -7.92 -3.53
C ARG A 192 2.81 -8.13 -4.04
N ARG A 193 2.22 -7.17 -4.74
CA ARG A 193 0.92 -7.31 -5.42
C ARG A 193 0.92 -8.54 -6.36
N LYS A 194 1.94 -8.69 -7.21
CA LYS A 194 2.07 -9.85 -8.11
C LYS A 194 2.16 -11.17 -7.34
N GLN A 195 2.93 -11.19 -6.25
CA GLN A 195 3.04 -12.38 -5.38
C GLN A 195 1.71 -12.71 -4.68
N THR A 196 0.96 -11.71 -4.21
CA THR A 196 -0.35 -11.90 -3.59
C THR A 196 -1.36 -12.45 -4.60
N LEU A 197 -1.39 -11.92 -5.83
CA LEU A 197 -2.23 -12.43 -6.90
C LEU A 197 -1.90 -13.88 -7.26
N ALA A 198 -0.60 -14.22 -7.34
CA ALA A 198 -0.18 -15.59 -7.58
C ALA A 198 -0.66 -16.54 -6.48
N LYS A 199 -0.61 -16.12 -5.21
CA LYS A 199 -1.16 -16.89 -4.07
C LYS A 199 -2.68 -17.08 -4.18
N ASN A 200 -3.41 -16.04 -4.57
CA ASN A 200 -4.88 -16.08 -4.72
C ASN A 200 -5.34 -16.93 -5.92
N THR A 201 -4.44 -17.27 -6.85
CA THR A 201 -4.75 -18.06 -8.05
C THR A 201 -4.59 -19.57 -7.81
N VAL A 202 -4.00 -19.98 -6.69
CA VAL A 202 -4.02 -21.38 -6.27
C VAL A 202 -5.45 -21.74 -5.87
N SER A 203 -5.97 -22.85 -6.39
CA SER A 203 -7.29 -23.40 -6.04
C SER A 203 -7.50 -23.26 -4.53
N VAL A 204 -8.66 -22.74 -4.10
CA VAL A 204 -8.98 -22.57 -2.66
C VAL A 204 -8.73 -23.89 -1.90
N GLY A 205 -8.96 -25.03 -2.57
CA GLY A 205 -8.59 -26.35 -2.08
C GLY A 205 -7.10 -26.51 -1.83
N GLU A 206 -6.26 -26.27 -2.83
CA GLU A 206 -4.80 -26.42 -2.77
C GLU A 206 -4.11 -25.40 -1.85
N ALA A 207 -4.64 -24.17 -1.78
CA ALA A 207 -4.13 -23.14 -0.87
C ALA A 207 -4.42 -23.49 0.59
N ILE A 208 -5.62 -24.01 0.88
CA ILE A 208 -5.99 -24.49 2.22
C ILE A 208 -5.22 -25.77 2.57
N THR A 209 -5.07 -26.72 1.65
CA THR A 209 -4.28 -27.94 1.92
C THR A 209 -2.82 -27.61 2.20
N SER A 210 -2.20 -26.72 1.42
CA SER A 210 -0.83 -26.27 1.64
C SER A 210 -0.65 -25.55 2.98
N SER A 211 -1.58 -24.66 3.33
CA SER A 211 -1.56 -23.94 4.62
C SER A 211 -1.75 -24.90 5.81
N LEU A 212 -2.58 -25.94 5.65
CA LEU A 212 -2.80 -26.96 6.69
C LEU A 212 -1.60 -27.90 6.85
N TYR A 213 -0.89 -28.25 5.77
CA TYR A 213 0.35 -29.02 5.85
C TYR A 213 1.51 -28.24 6.47
N ALA A 214 1.48 -26.90 6.44
CA ALA A 214 2.47 -26.06 7.10
C ALA A 214 2.33 -25.99 8.63
N LEU A 215 1.23 -26.52 9.20
CA LEU A 215 1.04 -26.60 10.65
C LEU A 215 1.78 -27.80 11.23
N GLU A 216 2.52 -27.56 12.32
CA GLU A 216 3.26 -28.61 13.03
C GLU A 216 2.28 -29.67 13.61
N GLY A 217 2.43 -30.93 13.20
CA GLY A 217 1.61 -32.07 13.66
C GLY A 217 0.58 -32.65 12.67
N VAL A 218 0.51 -32.12 11.44
CA VAL A 218 -0.37 -32.64 10.37
C VAL A 218 0.42 -33.60 9.45
N ASN A 219 0.23 -34.91 9.64
CA ASN A 219 0.96 -35.94 8.88
C ASN A 219 0.22 -36.46 7.63
N SER A 220 -1.11 -36.28 7.54
CA SER A 220 -1.88 -36.64 6.34
C SER A 220 -3.19 -35.86 6.25
N LEU A 221 -3.44 -35.30 5.08
CA LEU A 221 -4.65 -34.54 4.75
C LEU A 221 -5.20 -35.02 3.40
N SER A 222 -6.52 -35.23 3.35
CA SER A 222 -7.26 -35.54 2.12
C SER A 222 -8.26 -34.43 1.82
N PHE A 223 -8.21 -33.92 0.59
CA PHE A 223 -9.14 -32.93 0.06
C PHE A 223 -9.98 -33.56 -1.05
N ARG A 224 -11.31 -33.41 -0.95
CA ARG A 224 -12.22 -33.76 -2.05
C ARG A 224 -13.29 -32.69 -2.20
N GLU A 225 -13.51 -32.26 -3.43
CA GLU A 225 -14.58 -31.36 -3.81
C GLU A 225 -15.72 -32.16 -4.45
N ASN A 226 -16.93 -32.05 -3.87
CA ASN A 226 -18.10 -32.73 -4.41
C ASN A 226 -18.80 -31.84 -5.44
N TYR A 227 -18.51 -32.09 -6.71
CA TYR A 227 -19.11 -31.38 -7.85
C TYR A 227 -20.54 -31.85 -8.20
N ALA A 228 -21.03 -32.93 -7.59
CA ALA A 228 -22.34 -33.49 -7.88
C ALA A 228 -23.43 -32.95 -6.93
N ARG A 229 -24.68 -32.86 -7.42
CA ARG A 229 -25.87 -32.55 -6.61
C ARG A 229 -26.35 -33.74 -5.75
N ARG A 230 -25.50 -34.73 -5.51
CA ARG A 230 -25.80 -35.94 -4.74
C ARG A 230 -24.76 -36.14 -3.64
N LEU A 231 -25.15 -36.80 -2.56
CA LEU A 231 -24.27 -37.18 -1.46
C LEU A 231 -23.18 -38.14 -1.98
N SER A 232 -21.92 -37.86 -1.65
CA SER A 232 -20.78 -38.73 -1.96
C SER A 232 -20.09 -39.19 -0.67
N ARG A 233 -19.57 -40.43 -0.62
CA ARG A 233 -19.02 -41.03 0.60
C ARG A 233 -17.49 -41.11 0.55
N LEU A 234 -16.80 -40.69 1.62
CA LEU A 234 -15.35 -40.81 1.81
C LEU A 234 -15.02 -41.31 3.21
N MET A 235 -14.22 -42.38 3.34
CA MET A 235 -13.74 -42.91 4.64
C MET A 235 -14.85 -42.97 5.71
N ALA A 236 -16.00 -43.56 5.34
CA ALA A 236 -17.22 -43.69 6.15
C ALA A 236 -18.05 -42.39 6.41
N LEU A 237 -17.67 -41.22 5.89
CA LEU A 237 -18.42 -39.96 6.01
C LEU A 237 -19.11 -39.52 4.71
N ASN A 238 -20.24 -38.81 4.84
CA ASN A 238 -21.02 -38.27 3.73
C ASN A 238 -20.65 -36.78 3.48
N CYS A 239 -20.22 -36.46 2.25
CA CYS A 239 -20.05 -35.09 1.77
C CYS A 239 -21.39 -34.55 1.26
N CYS A 240 -21.83 -33.41 1.78
CA CYS A 240 -23.01 -32.71 1.28
C CYS A 240 -22.87 -32.33 -0.21
N PRO A 241 -23.98 -32.20 -0.94
CA PRO A 241 -23.95 -31.79 -2.35
C PRO A 241 -23.44 -30.34 -2.48
N ILE A 242 -22.57 -30.09 -3.46
CA ILE A 242 -21.93 -28.77 -3.72
C ILE A 242 -21.15 -28.26 -2.47
N ALA A 243 -20.33 -29.11 -1.88
CA ALA A 243 -19.50 -28.77 -0.73
C ALA A 243 -18.07 -29.30 -0.87
N SER A 244 -17.11 -28.56 -0.31
CA SER A 244 -15.72 -28.98 -0.13
C SER A 244 -15.55 -29.57 1.28
N MET A 245 -14.96 -30.76 1.37
CA MET A 245 -14.70 -31.43 2.64
C MET A 245 -13.19 -31.61 2.85
N PHE A 246 -12.70 -31.20 4.03
CA PHE A 246 -11.34 -31.43 4.48
C PHE A 246 -11.34 -32.42 5.63
N ALA A 247 -10.52 -33.47 5.52
CA ALA A 247 -10.30 -34.44 6.58
C ALA A 247 -8.81 -34.69 6.76
N TRP A 248 -8.31 -34.55 8.00
CA TRP A 248 -6.92 -34.85 8.35
C TRP A 248 -6.84 -35.65 9.65
N LYS A 249 -5.71 -36.35 9.86
CA LYS A 249 -5.41 -37.12 11.07
C LYS A 249 -4.19 -36.51 11.78
N ALA A 250 -4.37 -35.97 12.98
CA ALA A 250 -3.28 -35.39 13.78
C ALA A 250 -2.49 -36.50 14.50
N ALA A 251 -1.17 -36.35 14.62
CA ALA A 251 -0.28 -37.36 15.20
C ALA A 251 -0.61 -37.72 16.67
N THR A 252 -1.17 -36.78 17.43
CA THR A 252 -1.52 -36.95 18.86
C THR A 252 -2.95 -37.44 19.11
N ALA A 253 -3.82 -37.49 18.08
CA ALA A 253 -5.22 -37.84 18.26
C ALA A 253 -5.47 -39.34 18.11
N ARG A 254 -5.53 -40.06 19.23
CA ARG A 254 -5.69 -41.52 19.24
C ARG A 254 -7.04 -42.04 18.70
N LYS A 255 -8.09 -41.22 18.48
CA LYS A 255 -9.40 -41.76 18.03
C LYS A 255 -10.31 -40.97 17.06
N SER A 256 -10.00 -39.76 16.58
CA SER A 256 -10.95 -39.08 15.65
C SER A 256 -10.27 -38.08 14.70
N PRO A 257 -10.60 -38.07 13.39
CA PRO A 257 -10.19 -36.98 12.49
C PRO A 257 -10.93 -35.69 12.87
N VAL A 258 -10.21 -34.58 12.93
CA VAL A 258 -10.76 -33.22 13.09
C VAL A 258 -11.44 -32.81 11.78
N ARG A 259 -12.63 -32.21 11.85
CA ARG A 259 -13.52 -31.96 10.70
C ARG A 259 -13.73 -30.47 10.51
N PHE A 260 -13.64 -30.00 9.27
CA PHE A 260 -14.06 -28.65 8.89
C PHE A 260 -14.92 -28.72 7.62
N PHE A 261 -16.15 -28.23 7.70
CA PHE A 261 -17.05 -28.09 6.55
C PHE A 261 -17.07 -26.62 6.14
N VAL A 262 -16.66 -26.35 4.90
CA VAL A 262 -16.79 -25.01 4.33
C VAL A 262 -17.94 -25.05 3.31
N PRO A 263 -19.12 -24.47 3.62
CA PRO A 263 -20.18 -24.32 2.65
C PRO A 263 -19.75 -23.35 1.55
N LYS A 264 -20.05 -23.68 0.30
CA LYS A 264 -19.68 -22.83 -0.85
C LYS A 264 -20.58 -21.60 -0.91
N PRO A 265 -20.06 -20.38 -1.14
CA PRO A 265 -20.90 -19.21 -1.40
C PRO A 265 -21.71 -19.43 -2.69
N SER A 266 -22.99 -19.12 -2.64
CA SER A 266 -23.95 -19.34 -3.73
C SER A 266 -23.57 -18.52 -4.97
N GLY A 267 -23.06 -19.18 -6.02
CA GLY A 267 -22.84 -18.52 -7.32
C GLY A 267 -21.77 -19.12 -8.25
N GLN A 268 -20.87 -19.99 -7.78
CA GLN A 268 -19.85 -20.56 -8.65
C GLN A 268 -20.42 -21.68 -9.55
N ARG A 269 -20.73 -21.36 -10.82
CA ARG A 269 -20.90 -22.36 -11.89
C ARG A 269 -19.54 -22.90 -12.29
N ILE A 270 -19.36 -24.22 -12.24
CA ILE A 270 -18.13 -24.90 -12.65
C ILE A 270 -18.39 -25.66 -13.95
N THR A 271 -17.76 -25.21 -15.03
CA THR A 271 -17.55 -25.99 -16.26
C THR A 271 -16.42 -26.98 -16.00
N GLY A 272 -16.74 -28.24 -15.72
CA GLY A 272 -15.75 -29.29 -15.55
C GLY A 272 -15.15 -29.70 -16.90
N LYS A 273 -13.86 -29.43 -17.12
CA LYS A 273 -13.06 -30.24 -18.06
C LYS A 273 -12.66 -31.52 -17.34
N LYS A 274 -13.14 -32.66 -17.86
CA LYS A 274 -12.64 -33.98 -17.49
C LYS A 274 -11.21 -34.11 -18.02
N TRP A 275 -10.27 -34.43 -17.14
CA TRP A 275 -9.07 -35.17 -17.50
C TRP A 275 -9.38 -36.66 -17.34
#